data_AF-A0A2N0KIA2-F1
#
_entry.id   AF-A0A2N0KIA2-F1
#
_cell.length_a   1.000
_cell.length_b   1.000
_cell.length_c   1.000
_cell.angle_alpha   90.00
_cell.angle_beta   90.00
_cell.angle_gamma   90.00
#
_symmetry.space_group_name_H-M   'P 1'
#
loop_
_entity.id
_entity.type
_entity.pdbx_description
1 polymer ?
#
loop_
_entity_poly.entity_id
_entity_poly.type
_entity_poly.pdbx_seq_one_letter_code
_entity_poly.pdbx_strand_id
1 'polypeptide(L)'
;MVTSEAISGEYIPALPAAIAVELVYNFTLVHGEVQAGRIDAQDRPSIWWVWGPAQAINAGDGLHAMGRSAIMKLSQSGIPADLVLKAVEMLDRTCLTLCEGQYMDLSFQDQLMVTRQDYFTMIERKSGSLAGCAAGLGALAAGADDAVSEKY
;
A
#
# COMPACT_ATOMS: atom_id res chain seq x y z
N MET A 1 -1.12 -3.93 -12.26
CA MET A 1 -1.61 -4.00 -13.66
C MET A 1 -0.53 -4.48 -14.61
N VAL A 2 0.59 -3.77 -14.76
CA VAL A 2 1.70 -4.15 -15.67
C VAL A 2 2.19 -5.59 -15.43
N THR A 3 2.36 -6.02 -14.18
CA THR A 3 2.76 -7.40 -13.87
C THR A 3 1.76 -8.44 -14.38
N SER A 4 0.46 -8.16 -14.25
CA SER A 4 -0.60 -9.06 -14.72
C SER A 4 -0.56 -9.17 -16.25
N GLU A 5 -0.51 -8.03 -16.94
CA GLU A 5 -0.43 -7.97 -18.39
C GLU A 5 0.82 -8.68 -18.94
N ALA A 6 1.97 -8.54 -18.25
CA ALA A 6 3.20 -9.21 -18.64
C ALA A 6 3.14 -10.75 -18.52
N ILE A 7 2.33 -11.28 -17.59
CA ILE A 7 2.23 -12.73 -17.32
C ILE A 7 1.12 -13.37 -18.15
N SER A 8 -0.07 -12.78 -18.19
CA SER A 8 -1.26 -13.38 -18.81
C SER A 8 -1.73 -12.68 -20.08
N GLY A 9 -1.18 -11.50 -20.41
CA GLY A 9 -1.70 -10.64 -21.49
C GLY A 9 -2.96 -9.86 -21.11
N GLU A 10 -3.47 -10.01 -19.89
CA GLU A 10 -4.68 -9.34 -19.41
C GLU A 10 -4.45 -8.67 -18.05
N TYR A 11 -4.97 -7.45 -17.87
CA TYR A 11 -4.90 -6.73 -16.59
C TYR A 11 -6.27 -6.55 -15.92
N ILE A 12 -7.37 -6.81 -16.62
CA ILE A 12 -8.74 -6.61 -16.11
C ILE A 12 -8.97 -7.40 -14.81
N PRO A 13 -8.56 -8.69 -14.71
CA PRO A 13 -8.72 -9.45 -13.46
C PRO A 13 -7.96 -8.86 -12.26
N ALA A 14 -6.90 -8.07 -12.52
CA ALA A 14 -6.08 -7.44 -11.49
C ALA A 14 -6.58 -6.06 -11.04
N LEU A 15 -7.64 -5.51 -11.66
CA LEU A 15 -8.17 -4.18 -11.32
C LEU A 15 -8.58 -4.05 -9.84
N PRO A 16 -9.28 -5.01 -9.21
CA PRO A 16 -9.62 -4.91 -7.79
C PRO A 16 -8.38 -4.78 -6.89
N ALA A 17 -7.32 -5.52 -7.18
CA ALA A 17 -6.05 -5.45 -6.46
C ALA A 17 -5.33 -4.11 -6.69
N ALA A 18 -5.30 -3.61 -7.94
CA ALA A 18 -4.70 -2.32 -8.25
C ALA A 18 -5.40 -1.16 -7.52
N ILE A 19 -6.74 -1.18 -7.50
CA ILE A 19 -7.54 -0.20 -6.75
C ILE A 19 -7.24 -0.29 -5.25
N ALA A 20 -7.14 -1.50 -4.70
CA ALA A 20 -6.83 -1.69 -3.28
C ALA A 20 -5.48 -1.09 -2.90
N VAL A 21 -4.44 -1.35 -3.69
CA VAL A 21 -3.09 -0.79 -3.49
C VAL A 21 -3.09 0.73 -3.57
N GLU A 22 -3.78 1.31 -4.57
CA GLU A 22 -3.86 2.77 -4.73
C GLU A 22 -4.59 3.43 -3.55
N LEU A 23 -5.67 2.81 -3.05
CA LEU A 23 -6.39 3.29 -1.88
C LEU A 23 -5.54 3.21 -0.61
N VAL A 24 -4.77 2.14 -0.43
CA VAL A 24 -3.80 2.02 0.67
C VAL A 24 -2.70 3.07 0.54
N TYR A 25 -2.15 3.28 -0.66
CA TYR A 25 -1.16 4.34 -0.90
C TYR A 25 -1.71 5.72 -0.49
N ASN A 26 -2.93 6.07 -0.94
CA ASN A 26 -3.55 7.34 -0.57
C ASN A 26 -3.85 7.45 0.93
N PHE A 27 -4.26 6.36 1.59
CA PHE A 27 -4.38 6.31 3.05
C PHE A 27 -3.08 6.76 3.73
N THR A 28 -1.94 6.23 3.30
CA THR A 28 -0.63 6.54 3.90
C THR A 28 -0.21 7.98 3.66
N LEU A 29 -0.57 8.57 2.51
CA LEU A 29 -0.33 9.98 2.24
C LEU A 29 -1.14 10.86 3.18
N VAL A 30 -2.44 10.61 3.31
CA VAL A 30 -3.34 11.41 4.15
C VAL A 30 -2.90 11.38 5.62
N HIS A 31 -2.62 10.20 6.17
CA HIS A 31 -2.11 10.08 7.53
C HIS A 31 -0.71 10.68 7.68
N GLY A 32 0.17 10.46 6.69
CA GLY A 32 1.52 11.01 6.69
C GLY A 32 1.58 12.53 6.63
N GLU A 33 0.61 13.18 5.97
CA GLU A 33 0.47 14.64 5.97
C GLU A 33 0.20 15.19 7.39
N VAL A 34 -0.68 14.52 8.15
CA VAL A 34 -0.96 14.84 9.56
C VAL A 34 0.30 14.65 10.40
N GLN A 35 0.94 13.49 10.30
CA GLN A 35 2.11 13.11 11.10
C GLN A 35 3.29 14.06 10.88
N ALA A 36 3.48 14.54 9.66
CA ALA A 36 4.57 15.46 9.31
C ALA A 36 4.20 16.94 9.42
N GLY A 37 2.95 17.28 9.81
CA GLY A 37 2.48 18.67 9.86
C GLY A 37 2.61 19.42 8.53
N ARG A 38 2.47 18.72 7.38
CA ARG A 38 2.68 19.31 6.05
C ARG A 38 1.43 20.04 5.55
N ILE A 39 1.44 21.37 5.54
CA ILE A 39 0.27 22.17 5.13
C ILE A 39 -0.08 22.00 3.64
N ASP A 40 0.94 21.86 2.79
CA ASP A 40 0.81 21.64 1.34
C ASP A 40 1.35 20.26 0.96
N ALA A 41 0.65 19.57 0.06
CA ALA A 41 1.01 18.27 -0.47
C ALA A 41 0.64 18.19 -1.95
N GLN A 42 1.60 17.85 -2.82
CA GLN A 42 1.38 17.67 -4.26
C GLN A 42 0.66 18.85 -4.93
N ASP A 43 1.20 20.06 -4.73
CA ASP A 43 0.69 21.31 -5.31
C ASP A 43 -0.75 21.68 -4.90
N ARG A 44 -1.28 21.06 -3.84
CA ARG A 44 -2.56 21.40 -3.23
C ARG A 44 -2.46 21.47 -1.71
N PRO A 45 -3.40 22.15 -1.04
CA PRO A 45 -3.56 22.02 0.40
C PRO A 45 -3.78 20.56 0.81
N SER A 46 -3.14 20.15 1.90
CA SER A 46 -3.33 18.85 2.54
C SER A 46 -4.75 18.72 3.13
N ILE A 47 -5.23 17.49 3.30
CA ILE A 47 -6.58 17.27 3.85
C ILE A 47 -6.65 17.79 5.29
N TRP A 48 -5.61 17.56 6.09
CA TRP A 48 -5.59 17.98 7.49
C TRP A 48 -5.51 19.49 7.66
N TRP A 49 -4.89 20.21 6.72
CA TRP A 49 -4.87 21.67 6.75
C TRP A 49 -6.24 22.27 6.47
N VAL A 50 -6.97 21.70 5.50
CA VAL A 50 -8.29 22.21 5.10
C VAL A 50 -9.39 21.80 6.09
N TRP A 51 -9.37 20.56 6.57
CA TRP A 51 -10.48 19.95 7.33
C TRP A 51 -10.13 19.59 8.77
N GLY A 52 -8.88 19.81 9.19
CA GLY A 52 -8.37 19.48 10.52
C GLY A 52 -7.87 18.04 10.64
N PRO A 53 -7.05 17.75 11.67
CA PRO A 53 -6.41 16.45 11.85
C PRO A 53 -7.42 15.31 12.09
N ALA A 54 -8.51 15.58 12.81
CA ALA A 54 -9.52 14.56 13.08
C ALA A 54 -10.21 14.05 11.80
N GLN A 55 -10.49 14.95 10.84
CA GLN A 55 -11.11 14.55 9.58
C GLN A 55 -10.11 13.87 8.64
N ALA A 56 -8.83 14.28 8.65
CA ALA A 56 -7.80 13.58 7.91
C ALA A 56 -7.60 12.13 8.42
N ILE A 57 -7.66 11.91 9.74
CA ILE A 57 -7.63 10.55 10.32
C ILE A 57 -8.79 9.72 9.78
N ASN A 58 -10.04 10.21 9.90
CA ASN A 58 -11.21 9.52 9.38
C ASN A 58 -11.14 9.25 7.87
N ALA A 59 -10.61 10.20 7.09
CA ALA A 59 -10.45 10.05 5.65
C ALA A 59 -9.45 8.94 5.31
N GLY A 60 -8.30 8.89 5.99
CA GLY A 60 -7.34 7.81 5.82
C GLY A 60 -7.89 6.45 6.26
N ASP A 61 -8.59 6.38 7.39
CA ASP A 61 -9.22 5.14 7.87
C ASP A 61 -10.26 4.63 6.86
N GLY A 62 -11.05 5.55 6.29
CA GLY A 62 -11.99 5.27 5.22
C GLY A 62 -11.31 4.73 3.96
N LEU A 63 -10.19 5.34 3.52
CA LEU A 63 -9.38 4.87 2.39
C LEU A 63 -8.85 3.45 2.64
N HIS A 64 -8.33 3.17 3.83
CA HIS A 64 -7.88 1.83 4.20
C HIS A 64 -9.02 0.80 4.16
N ALA A 65 -10.19 1.12 4.73
CA ALA A 65 -11.37 0.25 4.69
C ALA A 65 -11.90 0.02 3.26
N MET A 66 -11.88 1.05 2.42
CA MET A 66 -12.22 0.93 1.00
C MET A 66 -11.20 0.06 0.25
N GLY A 67 -9.91 0.18 0.56
CA GLY A 67 -8.86 -0.67 -0.01
C GLY A 67 -9.09 -2.15 0.31
N ARG A 68 -9.36 -2.47 1.59
CA ARG A 68 -9.77 -3.83 2.00
C ARG A 68 -11.04 -4.31 1.29
N SER A 69 -12.02 -3.43 1.11
CA SER A 69 -13.25 -3.78 0.40
C SER A 69 -13.01 -4.02 -1.09
N ALA A 70 -12.06 -3.29 -1.70
CA ALA A 70 -11.72 -3.41 -3.10
C ALA A 70 -11.01 -4.75 -3.39
N ILE A 71 -10.04 -5.16 -2.57
CA ILE A 71 -9.30 -6.41 -2.81
C ILE A 71 -10.21 -7.64 -2.74
N MET A 72 -11.24 -7.62 -1.89
CA MET A 72 -12.23 -8.70 -1.80
C MET A 72 -13.02 -8.90 -3.10
N LYS A 73 -13.09 -7.88 -3.97
CA LYS A 73 -13.76 -7.98 -5.28
C LYS A 73 -12.99 -8.82 -6.30
N LEU A 74 -11.76 -9.26 -6.00
CA LEU A 74 -11.08 -10.29 -6.81
C LEU A 74 -11.93 -11.56 -6.97
N SER A 75 -12.75 -11.89 -5.98
CA SER A 75 -13.72 -13.00 -6.04
C SER A 75 -14.74 -12.87 -7.19
N GLN A 76 -14.98 -11.65 -7.68
CA GLN A 76 -15.87 -11.34 -8.79
C GLN A 76 -15.15 -11.39 -10.15
N SER A 77 -13.82 -11.53 -10.14
CA SER A 77 -12.95 -11.57 -11.32
C SER A 77 -12.51 -13.00 -11.68
N GLY A 78 -13.19 -14.02 -11.15
CA GLY A 78 -12.86 -15.43 -11.42
C GLY A 78 -11.65 -15.95 -10.65
N ILE A 79 -11.12 -15.19 -9.69
CA ILE A 79 -10.01 -15.61 -8.84
C ILE A 79 -10.53 -16.56 -7.74
N PRO A 80 -9.92 -17.76 -7.58
CA PRO A 80 -10.24 -18.70 -6.51
C PRO A 80 -10.21 -18.08 -5.11
N ALA A 81 -11.12 -18.50 -4.23
CA ALA A 81 -11.30 -17.89 -2.91
C ALA A 81 -10.06 -17.98 -2.00
N ASP A 82 -9.28 -19.05 -2.11
CA ASP A 82 -8.00 -19.23 -1.42
C ASP A 82 -6.96 -18.21 -1.89
N LEU A 83 -6.89 -17.92 -3.20
CA LEU A 83 -6.02 -16.87 -3.74
C LEU A 83 -6.50 -15.47 -3.33
N VAL A 84 -7.81 -15.23 -3.24
CA VAL A 84 -8.33 -13.96 -2.69
C VAL A 84 -7.90 -13.79 -1.24
N LEU A 85 -7.94 -14.85 -0.42
CA LEU A 85 -7.47 -14.79 0.97
C LEU A 85 -5.97 -14.50 1.05
N LYS A 86 -5.15 -15.17 0.22
CA LYS A 86 -3.71 -14.88 0.12
C LYS A 86 -3.44 -13.42 -0.27
N ALA A 87 -4.22 -12.87 -1.21
CA ALA A 87 -4.11 -11.48 -1.63
C ALA A 87 -4.41 -10.50 -0.49
N VAL A 88 -5.47 -10.77 0.28
CA VAL A 88 -5.82 -9.97 1.48
C VAL A 88 -4.72 -10.05 2.52
N GLU A 89 -4.19 -11.25 2.81
CA GLU A 89 -3.09 -11.42 3.76
C GLU A 89 -1.85 -10.64 3.33
N MET A 90 -1.48 -10.72 2.04
CA MET A 90 -0.35 -9.98 1.48
C MET A 90 -0.51 -8.47 1.67
N LEU A 91 -1.70 -7.93 1.37
CA LEU A 91 -1.99 -6.50 1.56
C LEU A 91 -1.92 -6.09 3.03
N ASP A 92 -2.56 -6.86 3.93
CA ASP A 92 -2.59 -6.57 5.37
C ASP A 92 -1.18 -6.61 5.99
N ARG A 93 -0.37 -7.61 5.63
CA ARG A 93 1.04 -7.71 6.06
C ARG A 93 1.88 -6.54 5.54
N THR A 94 1.60 -6.10 4.32
CA THR A 94 2.25 -4.93 3.73
C THR A 94 1.88 -3.66 4.49
N CYS A 95 0.60 -3.48 4.85
CA CYS A 95 0.17 -2.35 5.69
C CYS A 95 0.89 -2.33 7.04
N LEU A 96 1.06 -3.49 7.70
CA LEU A 96 1.85 -3.58 8.95
C LEU A 96 3.31 -3.18 8.74
N THR A 97 3.94 -3.70 7.68
CA THR A 97 5.33 -3.38 7.32
C THR A 97 5.50 -1.88 7.04
N LEU A 98 4.52 -1.28 6.37
CA LEU A 98 4.50 0.15 6.10
C LEU A 98 4.41 0.96 7.39
N CYS A 99 3.53 0.58 8.32
CA CYS A 99 3.43 1.22 9.64
C CYS A 99 4.76 1.16 10.41
N GLU A 100 5.46 0.02 10.37
CA GLU A 100 6.80 -0.11 10.96
C GLU A 100 7.81 0.84 10.29
N GLY A 101 7.81 0.91 8.96
CA GLY A 101 8.66 1.84 8.21
C GLY A 101 8.36 3.31 8.54
N GLN A 102 7.08 3.67 8.65
CA GLN A 102 6.66 5.01 9.04
C GLN A 102 7.06 5.33 10.48
N TYR A 103 6.97 4.35 11.40
CA TYR A 103 7.48 4.50 12.76
C TYR A 103 8.99 4.78 12.78
N MET A 104 9.77 4.05 11.99
CA MET A 104 11.22 4.28 11.88
C MET A 104 11.51 5.70 11.37
N ASP A 105 10.82 6.13 10.31
CA ASP A 105 10.96 7.46 9.72
C ASP A 105 10.69 8.59 10.73
N LEU A 106 9.62 8.47 11.53
CA LEU A 106 9.33 9.42 12.60
C LEU A 106 10.39 9.37 13.71
N SER A 107 10.81 8.18 14.12
CA SER A 107 11.82 8.00 15.18
C SER A 107 13.19 8.56 14.79
N PHE A 108 13.50 8.61 13.49
CA PHE A 108 14.73 9.19 12.97
C PHE A 108 14.76 10.72 13.04
N GLN A 109 13.61 11.40 13.16
CA GLN A 109 13.57 12.86 13.24
C GLN A 109 14.25 13.41 14.50
N ASP A 110 14.29 12.61 15.57
CA ASP A 110 14.93 12.96 16.84
C ASP A 110 16.40 12.50 16.93
N GLN A 111 16.94 11.88 15.87
CA GLN A 111 18.30 11.32 15.86
C GLN A 111 19.31 12.22 15.14
N LEU A 112 20.49 12.39 15.73
CA LEU A 112 21.58 13.18 15.14
C LEU A 112 22.25 12.49 13.93
N MET A 113 22.27 11.15 13.91
CA MET A 113 22.85 10.37 12.83
C MET A 113 22.01 9.12 12.57
N VAL A 114 21.67 8.88 11.31
CA VAL A 114 21.02 7.66 10.82
C VAL A 114 22.01 6.95 9.91
N THR A 115 22.23 5.65 10.13
CA THR A 115 23.16 4.90 9.27
C THR A 115 22.54 4.63 7.91
N ARG A 116 23.38 4.39 6.89
CA ARG A 116 22.91 3.97 5.56
C ARG A 116 22.05 2.71 5.61
N GLN A 117 22.39 1.77 6.49
CA GLN A 117 21.65 0.52 6.64
C GLN A 117 20.26 0.75 7.25
N ASP A 118 20.16 1.62 8.26
CA ASP A 118 18.89 1.97 8.89
C ASP A 118 17.97 2.71 7.92
N TYR A 119 18.54 3.64 7.14
CA TYR A 119 17.81 4.34 6.09
C TYR A 119 17.23 3.37 5.05
N PHE A 120 18.04 2.43 4.55
CA PHE A 120 17.54 1.45 3.57
C PHE A 120 16.47 0.54 4.16
N THR A 121 16.66 0.09 5.39
CA THR A 121 15.64 -0.71 6.09
C THR A 121 14.32 0.06 6.23
N MET A 122 14.39 1.36 6.57
CA MET A 122 13.21 2.21 6.67
C MET A 122 12.52 2.38 5.31
N ILE A 123 13.24 2.73 4.24
CA ILE A 123 12.60 3.02 2.94
C ILE A 123 12.05 1.76 2.27
N GLU A 124 12.74 0.62 2.44
CA GLU A 124 12.23 -0.70 2.02
C GLU A 124 10.89 -0.99 2.69
N ARG A 125 10.76 -0.72 4.00
CA ARG A 125 9.51 -0.94 4.73
C ARG A 125 8.43 0.09 4.39
N LYS A 126 8.76 1.38 4.43
CA LYS A 126 7.82 2.50 4.28
C LYS A 126 7.25 2.62 2.87
N SER A 127 8.02 2.30 1.85
CA SER A 127 7.61 2.51 0.46
C SER A 127 7.88 1.31 -0.45
N GLY A 128 9.01 0.60 -0.24
CA GLY A 128 9.35 -0.58 -1.04
C GLY A 128 8.33 -1.71 -0.91
N SER A 129 7.85 -1.97 0.31
CA SER A 129 6.89 -3.03 0.62
C SER A 129 5.61 -2.94 -0.21
N LEU A 130 5.06 -1.73 -0.37
CA LEU A 130 3.84 -1.51 -1.15
C LEU A 130 4.07 -1.72 -2.65
N ALA A 131 5.26 -1.37 -3.16
CA ALA A 131 5.63 -1.64 -4.54
C ALA A 131 5.79 -3.15 -4.81
N GLY A 132 6.40 -3.89 -3.87
CA GLY A 132 6.48 -5.37 -3.92
C GLY A 132 5.10 -6.00 -3.90
N CYS A 133 4.25 -5.58 -2.95
CA CYS A 133 2.85 -6.01 -2.88
C CYS A 133 2.08 -5.73 -4.18
N ALA A 134 2.25 -4.57 -4.81
CA ALA A 134 1.60 -4.26 -6.08
C ALA A 134 2.01 -5.23 -7.21
N ALA A 135 3.28 -5.62 -7.24
CA ALA A 135 3.79 -6.60 -8.20
C ALA A 135 3.27 -8.01 -7.87
N GLY A 136 3.38 -8.45 -6.62
CA GLY A 136 2.93 -9.77 -6.15
C GLY A 136 1.43 -9.98 -6.35
N LEU A 137 0.59 -8.99 -6.02
CA LEU A 137 -0.84 -9.05 -6.28
C LEU A 137 -1.18 -9.09 -7.78
N GLY A 138 -0.38 -8.41 -8.61
CA GLY A 138 -0.52 -8.50 -10.07
C GLY A 138 -0.18 -9.88 -10.61
N ALA A 139 0.85 -10.53 -10.07
CA ALA A 139 1.23 -11.89 -10.43
C ALA A 139 0.18 -12.92 -9.97
N LEU A 140 -0.31 -12.78 -8.73
CA LEU A 140 -1.37 -13.62 -8.18
C LEU A 140 -2.65 -13.53 -9.02
N ALA A 141 -3.07 -12.32 -9.40
CA ALA A 141 -4.25 -12.12 -10.24
C ALA A 141 -4.09 -12.70 -11.66
N ALA A 142 -2.85 -12.86 -12.14
CA ALA A 142 -2.54 -13.50 -13.42
C ALA A 142 -2.40 -15.03 -13.34
N GLY A 143 -2.58 -15.63 -12.15
CA GLY A 143 -2.44 -17.07 -11.95
C GLY A 143 -1.00 -17.56 -11.99
N ALA A 144 -0.03 -16.69 -11.67
CA ALA A 144 1.36 -17.10 -11.51
C ALA A 144 1.50 -18.13 -10.38
N ASP A 145 2.49 -19.03 -10.49
CA ASP A 145 2.78 -19.95 -9.40
C ASP A 145 3.29 -19.23 -8.15
N ASP A 146 3.27 -19.93 -7.02
CA ASP A 146 3.69 -19.37 -5.72
C ASP A 146 5.17 -18.93 -5.76
N ALA A 147 6.03 -19.57 -6.56
CA ALA A 147 7.46 -19.24 -6.66
C ALA A 147 7.72 -17.90 -7.38
N VAL A 148 6.86 -17.51 -8.31
CA VAL A 148 6.87 -16.20 -8.96
C VAL A 148 6.23 -15.14 -8.06
N SER A 149 5.23 -15.52 -7.27
CA SER A 149 4.52 -14.60 -6.36
C SER A 149 5.31 -14.26 -5.09
N GLU A 150 6.10 -15.18 -4.54
CA GLU A 150 6.95 -14.97 -3.35
C GLU A 150 8.25 -14.17 -3.62
N LYS A 151 8.58 -13.93 -4.89
CA LYS A 151 9.75 -13.12 -5.27
C LYS A 151 9.52 -11.61 -5.11
N TYR A 152 8.30 -11.17 -4.84
CA TYR A 152 7.86 -9.78 -4.75
C TYR A 152 7.23 -9.50 -3.38
#